data_AF-A0A6I6AEG1-F1
#
_entry.id   AF-A0A6I6AEG1-F1
#
_cell.length_a   1.000
_cell.length_b   1.000
_cell.length_c   1.000
_cell.angle_alpha   90.00
_cell.angle_beta   90.00
_cell.angle_gamma   90.00
#
_symmetry.space_group_name_H-M   'P 1'
#
loop_
_entity.id
_entity.type
_entity.pdbx_description
1 polymer ?
#
loop_
_entity_poly.entity_id
_entity_poly.type
_entity_poly.pdbx_seq_one_letter_code
_entity_poly.pdbx_strand_id
1 'polypeptide(L)'
;MKHSRLLLAGICFAIVAPAILSKDLSAFAPPGSRPYMGKPHYGSSTFRSSRNMNHARDYSRDLYYYTRDAQTIDPELARSESTELARNIDATKKELATIRKEYAGDKEVLASLKVIEDHLTNATAQHKKLHAECQMDTFDRTAGMKCCSDITKELEKAMAEHAALMRKLEIKELANSKKETTPKK
;
A
#
# COMPACT_ATOMS: atom_id res chain seq x y z
N MET A 1 -75.44 19.47 -13.17
CA MET A 1 -75.68 19.74 -14.61
C MET A 1 -74.52 20.53 -15.18
N LYS A 2 -74.07 20.10 -16.38
CA LYS A 2 -73.14 20.76 -17.31
C LYS A 2 -71.64 20.65 -17.02
N HIS A 3 -71.06 19.75 -17.81
CA HIS A 3 -69.66 19.54 -18.13
C HIS A 3 -68.95 20.81 -18.62
N SER A 4 -67.63 20.86 -18.41
CA SER A 4 -66.72 21.27 -19.49
C SER A 4 -65.37 20.57 -19.34
N ARG A 5 -64.98 19.88 -20.41
CA ARG A 5 -63.76 19.11 -20.58
C ARG A 5 -62.64 20.05 -21.02
N LEU A 6 -61.41 19.81 -20.57
CA LEU A 6 -60.25 20.04 -21.45
C LEU A 6 -59.19 18.97 -21.20
N LEU A 7 -58.83 18.32 -22.30
CA LEU A 7 -57.84 17.27 -22.43
C LEU A 7 -56.44 17.82 -22.15
N LEU A 8 -55.64 17.05 -21.40
CA LEU A 8 -54.20 17.04 -21.58
C LEU A 8 -53.71 15.61 -21.52
N ALA A 9 -53.34 15.12 -22.69
CA ALA A 9 -52.61 13.89 -22.90
C ALA A 9 -51.26 13.98 -22.17
N GLY A 10 -51.02 13.05 -21.25
CA GLY A 10 -49.79 12.94 -20.47
C GLY A 10 -49.26 11.52 -20.53
N ILE A 11 -48.60 11.21 -21.64
CA ILE A 11 -47.55 10.20 -21.88
C ILE A 11 -47.28 9.26 -20.67
N CYS A 12 -47.74 8.01 -20.78
CA CYS A 12 -47.25 6.90 -19.96
C CYS A 12 -45.77 6.66 -20.29
N PHE A 13 -44.84 7.22 -19.49
CA PHE A 13 -43.48 6.71 -19.44
C PHE A 13 -43.51 5.37 -18.71
N ALA A 14 -43.59 4.28 -19.47
CA ALA A 14 -43.15 2.98 -19.01
C ALA A 14 -41.64 3.06 -18.78
N ILE A 15 -41.23 3.24 -17.53
CA ILE A 15 -39.83 3.09 -17.12
C ILE A 15 -39.50 1.61 -17.22
N VAL A 16 -38.94 1.24 -18.37
CA VAL A 16 -38.22 -0.01 -18.55
C VAL A 16 -36.94 0.09 -17.70
N ALA A 17 -36.81 -0.85 -16.77
CA ALA A 17 -35.78 -0.91 -15.75
C ALA A 17 -34.34 -0.91 -16.30
N PRO A 18 -33.37 -0.66 -15.42
CA PRO A 18 -32.34 -1.67 -15.24
C PRO A 18 -32.47 -2.24 -13.84
N ALA A 19 -32.83 -3.53 -13.78
CA ALA A 19 -32.48 -4.36 -12.65
C ALA A 19 -30.97 -4.20 -12.46
N ILE A 20 -30.57 -3.48 -11.41
CA ILE A 20 -29.17 -3.41 -10.99
C ILE A 20 -28.86 -4.82 -10.51
N LEU A 21 -28.33 -5.61 -11.43
CA LEU A 21 -27.67 -6.86 -11.16
C LEU A 21 -26.51 -6.51 -10.23
N SER A 22 -26.73 -6.65 -8.92
CA SER A 22 -25.71 -6.52 -7.88
C SER A 22 -24.68 -7.64 -8.07
N LYS A 23 -23.82 -7.49 -9.08
CA LYS A 23 -22.59 -8.24 -9.21
C LYS A 23 -21.64 -7.68 -8.16
N ASP A 24 -21.50 -8.44 -7.09
CA ASP A 24 -20.34 -8.45 -6.21
C ASP A 24 -19.93 -7.07 -5.70
N LEU A 25 -20.71 -6.55 -4.76
CA LEU A 25 -20.11 -5.94 -3.59
C LEU A 25 -19.33 -7.07 -2.88
N SER A 26 -18.14 -7.40 -3.37
CA SER A 26 -17.14 -8.04 -2.54
C SER A 26 -16.88 -7.03 -1.42
N ALA A 27 -17.58 -7.24 -0.31
CA ALA A 27 -17.29 -6.61 0.95
C ALA A 27 -15.77 -6.62 1.10
N PHE A 28 -15.21 -5.43 1.30
CA PHE A 28 -13.83 -5.26 1.71
C PHE A 28 -13.74 -5.87 3.11
N ALA A 29 -13.66 -7.20 3.18
CA ALA A 29 -13.30 -7.88 4.39
C ALA A 29 -11.87 -7.41 4.68
N PRO A 30 -11.59 -6.80 5.85
CA PRO A 30 -10.20 -6.62 6.25
C PRO A 30 -9.57 -8.00 6.14
N PRO A 31 -8.41 -8.16 5.47
CA PRO A 31 -7.83 -9.47 5.28
C PRO A 31 -7.70 -10.10 6.66
N GLY A 32 -8.54 -11.09 6.94
CA GLY A 32 -8.52 -11.82 8.19
C GLY A 32 -7.09 -12.29 8.38
N SER A 33 -6.44 -11.76 9.40
CA SER A 33 -5.06 -12.07 9.73
C SER A 33 -5.03 -13.52 10.20
N ARG A 34 -4.97 -14.46 9.25
CA ARG A 34 -4.43 -15.77 9.58
C ARG A 34 -3.01 -15.51 10.07
N PRO A 35 -2.67 -15.87 11.31
CA PRO A 35 -1.31 -15.73 11.79
C PRO A 35 -0.40 -16.53 10.87
N TYR A 36 0.71 -15.91 10.46
CA TYR A 36 1.83 -16.54 9.78
C TYR A 36 2.18 -17.84 10.53
N MET A 37 2.04 -19.00 9.87
CA MET A 37 2.27 -20.32 10.48
C MET A 37 3.68 -20.86 10.16
N GLY A 38 4.50 -20.10 9.43
CA GLY A 38 5.95 -20.32 9.36
C GLY A 38 6.63 -19.84 10.64
N LYS A 39 7.89 -20.23 10.89
CA LYS A 39 8.66 -19.65 12.00
C LYS A 39 8.90 -18.17 11.67
N PRO A 40 8.41 -17.20 12.46
CA PRO A 40 8.80 -15.81 12.28
C PRO A 40 10.28 -15.72 12.61
N HIS A 41 11.12 -15.77 11.59
CA HIS A 41 12.53 -15.46 11.74
C HIS A 41 12.59 -13.94 11.94
N TYR A 42 12.51 -13.48 13.19
CA TYR A 42 12.61 -12.05 13.56
C TYR A 42 13.88 -11.37 12.99
N GLY A 43 14.85 -12.16 12.52
CA GLY A 43 16.05 -11.72 11.79
C GLY A 43 16.07 -12.03 10.29
N SER A 44 14.95 -12.33 9.63
CA SER A 44 14.93 -12.50 8.16
C SER A 44 14.83 -11.16 7.44
N SER A 45 15.32 -11.14 6.19
CA SER A 45 15.21 -9.97 5.30
C SER A 45 13.74 -9.61 5.05
N THR A 46 12.85 -10.61 4.96
CA THR A 46 11.40 -10.42 4.81
C THR A 46 10.72 -9.76 6.02
N PHE A 47 11.16 -10.06 7.24
CA PHE A 47 10.64 -9.38 8.41
C PHE A 47 11.15 -7.94 8.48
N ARG A 48 12.45 -7.74 8.24
CA ARG A 48 13.06 -6.40 8.28
C ARG A 48 12.49 -5.48 7.19
N SER A 49 12.24 -5.96 5.96
CA SER A 49 11.57 -5.18 4.91
C SER A 49 10.18 -4.72 5.35
N SER A 50 9.36 -5.64 5.90
CA SER A 50 8.03 -5.30 6.41
C SER A 50 8.08 -4.23 7.50
N ARG A 51 8.99 -4.39 8.48
CA ARG A 51 9.18 -3.40 9.55
C ARG A 51 9.59 -2.03 9.01
N ASN A 52 10.58 -1.99 8.11
CA ASN A 52 11.06 -0.74 7.53
C ASN A 52 9.96 -0.05 6.70
N MET A 53 9.13 -0.78 5.95
CA MET A 53 7.98 -0.19 5.25
C MET A 53 6.94 0.39 6.22
N ASN A 54 6.66 -0.28 7.34
CA ASN A 54 5.78 0.28 8.37
C ASN A 54 6.34 1.58 8.91
N HIS A 55 7.63 1.62 9.30
CA HIS A 55 8.26 2.85 9.78
C HIS A 55 8.23 3.97 8.74
N ALA A 56 8.55 3.68 7.48
CA ALA A 56 8.43 4.67 6.41
C ALA A 56 6.99 5.22 6.30
N ARG A 57 5.98 4.36 6.36
CA ARG A 57 4.58 4.80 6.30
C ARG A 57 4.22 5.67 7.51
N ASP A 58 4.66 5.28 8.69
CA ASP A 58 4.35 5.99 9.93
C ASP A 58 5.00 7.38 9.90
N TYR A 59 6.29 7.51 9.55
CA TYR A 59 6.95 8.81 9.32
C TYR A 59 6.22 9.67 8.27
N SER A 60 5.76 9.07 7.17
CA SER A 60 5.02 9.80 6.15
C SER A 60 3.67 10.32 6.66
N ARG A 61 2.97 9.56 7.51
CA ARG A 61 1.69 9.95 8.11
C ARG A 61 1.89 10.99 9.21
N ASP A 62 2.92 10.84 10.02
CA ASP A 62 3.25 11.77 11.09
C ASP A 62 3.61 13.13 10.51
N LEU A 63 4.44 13.16 9.45
CA LEU A 63 4.69 14.39 8.69
C LEU A 63 3.41 14.98 8.10
N TYR A 64 2.51 14.17 7.53
CA TYR A 64 1.22 14.67 7.02
C TYR A 64 0.42 15.39 8.12
N TYR A 65 0.25 14.75 9.27
CA TYR A 65 -0.53 15.31 10.37
C TYR A 65 0.14 16.51 11.00
N TYR A 66 1.46 16.46 11.17
CA TYR A 66 2.26 17.60 11.60
C TYR A 66 2.08 18.79 10.67
N THR A 67 2.21 18.58 9.36
CA THR A 67 2.00 19.64 8.35
C THR A 67 0.57 20.19 8.36
N ARG A 68 -0.42 19.35 8.65
CA ARG A 68 -1.83 19.75 8.73
C ARG A 68 -2.12 20.60 9.97
N ASP A 69 -1.62 20.18 11.13
CA ASP A 69 -2.09 20.66 12.44
C ASP A 69 -1.21 21.74 13.06
N ALA A 70 0.09 21.77 12.75
CA ALA A 70 1.01 22.71 13.38
C ALA A 70 0.73 24.15 12.94
N GLN A 71 0.69 25.11 13.86
CA GLN A 71 0.50 26.53 13.53
C GLN A 71 1.67 27.07 12.67
N THR A 72 2.89 26.65 13.00
CA THR A 72 4.13 26.94 12.28
C THR A 72 4.91 25.65 12.09
N ILE A 73 5.55 25.50 10.93
CA ILE A 73 6.40 24.35 10.63
C ILE A 73 7.81 24.65 11.11
N ASP A 74 8.36 23.75 11.92
CA ASP A 74 9.77 23.71 12.28
C ASP A 74 10.54 23.03 11.13
N PRO A 75 11.40 23.79 10.41
CA PRO A 75 12.13 23.25 9.27
C PRO A 75 13.20 22.23 9.67
N GLU A 76 13.73 22.25 10.89
CA GLU A 76 14.68 21.23 11.35
C GLU A 76 13.97 19.91 11.59
N LEU A 77 12.84 19.94 12.29
CA LEU A 77 12.01 18.76 12.51
C LEU A 77 11.55 18.17 11.18
N ALA A 78 10.98 18.98 10.27
CA ALA A 78 10.51 18.51 8.98
C ALA A 78 11.62 17.84 8.15
N ARG A 79 12.85 18.38 8.17
CA ARG A 79 14.01 17.76 7.50
C ARG A 79 14.44 16.46 8.16
N SER A 80 14.47 16.40 9.49
CA SER A 80 14.84 15.21 10.25
C SER A 80 13.88 14.04 9.94
N GLU A 81 12.58 14.27 10.09
CA GLU A 81 11.54 13.28 9.82
C GLU A 81 11.54 12.83 8.35
N SER A 82 11.73 13.77 7.42
CA SER A 82 11.86 13.45 5.99
C SER A 82 13.10 12.61 5.69
N THR A 83 14.18 12.76 6.46
CA THR A 83 15.39 11.96 6.32
C THR A 83 15.18 10.53 6.83
N GLU A 84 14.53 10.36 7.99
CA GLU A 84 14.20 9.02 8.52
C GLU A 84 13.20 8.27 7.62
N LEU A 85 12.25 8.98 7.00
CA LEU A 85 11.40 8.43 5.95
C LEU A 85 12.23 7.83 4.81
N ALA A 86 13.20 8.58 4.28
CA ALA A 86 14.10 8.11 3.22
C ALA A 86 14.90 6.88 3.65
N ARG A 87 15.48 6.94 4.86
CA ARG A 87 16.31 5.90 5.45
C ARG A 87 15.56 4.56 5.50
N ASN A 88 14.29 4.58 5.88
CA ASN A 88 13.46 3.38 5.96
C ASN A 88 13.05 2.84 4.57
N ILE A 89 12.80 3.71 3.58
CA ILE A 89 12.58 3.28 2.19
C ILE A 89 13.83 2.58 1.64
N ASP A 90 15.00 3.17 1.85
CA ASP A 90 16.27 2.62 1.36
C ASP A 90 16.65 1.32 2.10
N ALA A 91 16.40 1.25 3.40
CA ALA A 91 16.58 0.02 4.16
C ALA A 91 15.66 -1.09 3.63
N THR A 92 14.40 -0.79 3.29
CA THR A 92 13.51 -1.76 2.64
C THR A 92 14.10 -2.27 1.34
N LYS A 93 14.56 -1.38 0.46
CA LYS A 93 15.16 -1.77 -0.83
C LYS A 93 16.38 -2.68 -0.65
N LYS A 94 17.22 -2.41 0.35
CA LYS A 94 18.36 -3.29 0.69
C LYS A 94 17.91 -4.69 1.09
N GLU A 95 16.87 -4.81 1.93
CA GLU A 95 16.34 -6.11 2.33
C GLU A 95 15.73 -6.87 1.14
N LEU A 96 15.00 -6.18 0.25
CA LEU A 96 14.45 -6.79 -0.97
C LEU A 96 15.55 -7.30 -1.92
N ALA A 97 16.68 -6.60 -2.01
CA ALA A 97 17.83 -7.05 -2.78
C ALA A 97 18.44 -8.35 -2.22
N THR A 98 18.40 -8.55 -0.90
CA THR A 98 18.80 -9.83 -0.27
C THR A 98 17.82 -10.94 -0.64
N ILE A 99 16.51 -10.69 -0.52
CA ILE A 99 15.46 -11.67 -0.89
C ILE A 99 15.60 -12.04 -2.39
N ARG A 100 15.86 -11.07 -3.26
CA ARG A 100 16.10 -11.32 -4.69
C ARG A 100 17.24 -12.31 -4.93
N LYS A 101 18.33 -12.23 -4.16
CA LYS A 101 19.46 -13.16 -4.25
C LYS A 101 19.08 -14.56 -3.75
N GLU A 102 18.37 -14.63 -2.63
CA GLU A 102 17.89 -15.90 -2.06
C GLU A 102 16.96 -16.66 -3.03
N TYR A 103 16.16 -15.94 -3.81
CA TYR A 103 15.16 -16.49 -4.73
C TYR A 103 15.50 -16.27 -6.22
N ALA A 104 16.79 -16.17 -6.57
CA ALA A 104 17.23 -15.84 -7.94
C ALA A 104 16.73 -16.81 -9.03
N GLY A 105 16.38 -18.05 -8.67
CA GLY A 105 15.80 -19.04 -9.58
C GLY A 105 14.26 -19.05 -9.66
N ASP A 106 13.57 -18.32 -8.77
CA ASP A 106 12.11 -18.35 -8.69
C ASP A 106 11.48 -17.15 -9.42
N LYS A 107 11.08 -17.37 -10.68
CA LYS A 107 10.50 -16.32 -11.54
C LYS A 107 9.26 -15.65 -10.95
N GLU A 108 8.45 -16.38 -10.18
CA GLU A 108 7.23 -15.82 -9.59
C GLU A 108 7.54 -14.90 -8.41
N VAL A 109 8.54 -15.27 -7.61
CA VAL A 109 9.04 -14.42 -6.53
C VAL A 109 9.68 -13.17 -7.11
N LEU A 110 10.52 -13.31 -8.14
CA LEU A 110 11.15 -12.18 -8.82
C LEU A 110 10.12 -11.20 -9.44
N ALA A 111 9.04 -11.72 -10.03
CA ALA A 111 7.96 -10.89 -10.54
C ALA A 111 7.26 -10.11 -9.41
N SER A 112 6.99 -10.77 -8.28
CA SER A 112 6.37 -10.11 -7.11
C SER A 112 7.29 -9.03 -6.52
N LEU A 113 8.60 -9.32 -6.39
CA LEU A 113 9.60 -8.36 -5.92
C LEU A 113 9.69 -7.13 -6.81
N LYS A 114 9.61 -7.30 -8.14
CA LYS A 114 9.62 -6.18 -9.07
C LYS A 114 8.46 -5.20 -8.80
N VAL A 115 7.25 -5.71 -8.57
CA VAL A 115 6.07 -4.85 -8.29
C VAL A 115 6.27 -4.08 -6.99
N ILE A 116 6.81 -4.72 -5.94
CA ILE A 116 7.12 -4.04 -4.67
C ILE A 116 8.17 -2.93 -4.90
N GLU A 117 9.23 -3.21 -5.66
CA GLU A 117 10.28 -2.24 -5.99
C GLU A 117 9.77 -1.07 -6.85
N ASP A 118 8.82 -1.30 -7.77
CA ASP A 118 8.19 -0.25 -8.57
C ASP A 118 7.45 0.73 -7.63
N HIS A 119 6.67 0.22 -6.66
CA HIS A 119 6.00 1.06 -5.66
C HIS A 119 6.99 1.82 -4.76
N LEU A 120 8.07 1.16 -4.30
CA LEU A 120 9.11 1.84 -3.52
C LEU A 120 9.85 2.92 -4.34
N THR A 121 9.99 2.73 -5.65
CA THR A 121 10.57 3.74 -6.55
C THR A 121 9.66 4.94 -6.67
N ASN A 122 8.34 4.73 -6.82
CA ASN A 122 7.36 5.80 -6.81
C ASN A 122 7.33 6.56 -5.48
N ALA A 123 7.37 5.84 -4.35
CA ALA A 123 7.46 6.44 -3.02
C ALA A 123 8.73 7.31 -2.89
N THR A 124 9.89 6.83 -3.35
CA THR A 124 11.13 7.63 -3.41
C THR A 124 10.99 8.87 -4.29
N ALA A 125 10.30 8.78 -5.42
CA ALA A 125 10.11 9.93 -6.31
C ALA A 125 9.27 11.04 -5.65
N GLN A 126 8.23 10.67 -4.89
CA GLN A 126 7.44 11.63 -4.11
C GLN A 126 8.19 12.14 -2.88
N HIS A 127 8.96 11.27 -2.21
CA HIS A 127 9.85 11.66 -1.11
C HIS A 127 10.84 12.75 -1.53
N LYS A 128 11.46 12.64 -2.71
CA LYS A 128 12.37 13.68 -3.22
C LYS A 128 11.70 15.05 -3.32
N LYS A 129 10.43 15.09 -3.73
CA LYS A 129 9.66 16.34 -3.79
C LYS A 129 9.34 16.86 -2.40
N LEU A 130 8.84 16.00 -1.51
CA LEU A 130 8.63 16.34 -0.11
C LEU A 130 9.89 16.89 0.55
N HIS A 131 11.02 16.22 0.35
CA HIS A 131 12.28 16.62 0.96
C HIS A 131 12.75 17.96 0.43
N ALA A 132 12.52 18.27 -0.85
CA ALA A 132 12.79 19.61 -1.37
C ALA A 132 11.94 20.68 -0.66
N GLU A 133 10.65 20.43 -0.44
CA GLU A 133 9.79 21.34 0.36
C GLU A 133 10.31 21.51 1.79
N CYS A 134 10.79 20.43 2.43
CA CYS A 134 11.38 20.48 3.76
C CYS A 134 12.65 21.35 3.84
N GLN A 135 13.36 21.58 2.72
CA GLN A 135 14.59 22.38 2.68
C GLN A 135 14.32 23.87 2.43
N MET A 136 13.08 24.27 2.16
CA MET A 136 12.72 25.65 1.87
C MET A 136 12.53 26.46 3.17
N ASP A 137 12.85 27.76 3.11
CA ASP A 137 12.61 28.69 4.22
C ASP A 137 11.12 28.82 4.58
N THR A 138 10.25 28.60 3.59
CA THR A 138 8.80 28.53 3.77
C THR A 138 8.30 27.21 3.20
N PHE A 139 7.66 26.41 4.06
CA PHE A 139 7.12 25.11 3.70
C PHE A 139 5.73 25.25 3.05
N ASP A 140 5.56 24.77 1.81
CA ASP A 140 4.23 24.65 1.21
C ASP A 140 3.49 23.44 1.81
N ARG A 141 2.54 23.74 2.70
CA ARG A 141 1.73 22.73 3.38
C ARG A 141 0.91 21.87 2.42
N THR A 142 0.38 22.46 1.36
CA THR A 142 -0.47 21.74 0.40
C THR A 142 0.36 20.76 -0.40
N ALA A 143 1.51 21.23 -0.91
CA ALA A 143 2.45 20.37 -1.64
C ALA A 143 3.01 19.27 -0.74
N GLY A 144 3.42 19.61 0.49
CA GLY A 144 3.93 18.66 1.48
C GLY A 144 2.92 17.57 1.84
N MET A 145 1.68 17.96 2.21
CA MET A 145 0.60 17.00 2.51
C MET A 145 0.29 16.10 1.32
N LYS A 146 0.27 16.64 0.11
CA LYS A 146 0.05 15.83 -1.10
C LYS A 146 1.16 14.80 -1.28
N CYS A 147 2.42 15.21 -1.13
CA CYS A 147 3.54 14.27 -1.23
C CYS A 147 3.46 13.18 -0.16
N CYS A 148 3.18 13.53 1.10
CA CYS A 148 3.00 12.54 2.18
C CYS A 148 1.84 11.56 1.89
N SER A 149 0.72 12.04 1.36
CA SER A 149 -0.40 11.18 0.96
C SER A 149 0.00 10.21 -0.17
N ASP A 150 0.70 10.71 -1.20
CA ASP A 150 1.13 9.89 -2.33
C ASP A 150 2.19 8.86 -1.92
N ILE A 151 3.13 9.22 -1.02
CA ILE A 151 4.11 8.30 -0.44
C ILE A 151 3.40 7.20 0.35
N THR A 152 2.49 7.57 1.25
CA THR A 152 1.71 6.63 2.06
C THR A 152 0.98 5.62 1.18
N LYS A 153 0.33 6.09 0.11
CA LYS A 153 -0.40 5.25 -0.84
C LYS A 153 0.51 4.23 -1.53
N GLU A 154 1.69 4.64 -1.99
CA GLU A 154 2.63 3.71 -2.63
C GLU A 154 3.24 2.72 -1.63
N LEU A 155 3.53 3.16 -0.40
CA LEU A 155 3.99 2.28 0.67
C LEU A 155 2.93 1.24 1.05
N GLU A 156 1.66 1.61 1.15
CA GLU A 156 0.56 0.67 1.41
C GLU A 156 0.42 -0.39 0.32
N LYS A 157 0.58 -0.01 -0.96
CA LYS A 157 0.62 -0.97 -2.06
C LYS A 157 1.83 -1.90 -1.96
N ALA A 158 3.03 -1.36 -1.72
CA ALA A 158 4.25 -2.15 -1.53
C ALA A 158 4.08 -3.16 -0.36
N MET A 159 3.47 -2.73 0.74
CA MET A 159 3.18 -3.57 1.90
C MET A 159 2.16 -4.67 1.59
N ALA A 160 1.11 -4.36 0.83
CA ALA A 160 0.11 -5.34 0.41
C ALA A 160 0.72 -6.43 -0.48
N GLU A 161 1.53 -6.03 -1.46
CA GLU A 161 2.27 -6.96 -2.33
C GLU A 161 3.30 -7.78 -1.55
N HIS A 162 4.00 -7.15 -0.61
CA HIS A 162 4.92 -7.84 0.28
C HIS A 162 4.20 -8.89 1.15
N ALA A 163 3.05 -8.55 1.73
CA ALA A 163 2.24 -9.51 2.49
C ALA A 163 1.74 -10.67 1.61
N ALA A 164 1.37 -10.40 0.36
CA ALA A 164 0.99 -11.44 -0.60
C ALA A 164 2.16 -12.36 -0.95
N LEU A 165 3.37 -11.80 -1.15
CA LEU A 165 4.59 -12.57 -1.36
C LEU A 165 4.88 -13.47 -0.16
N MET A 166 4.79 -12.95 1.07
CA MET A 166 5.02 -13.76 2.28
C MET A 166 4.11 -14.97 2.36
N ARG A 167 2.81 -14.79 2.09
CA ARG A 167 1.85 -15.91 2.06
C ARG A 167 2.22 -16.95 0.99
N LYS A 168 2.66 -16.51 -0.20
CA LYS A 168 3.11 -17.43 -1.26
C LYS A 168 4.32 -18.25 -0.80
N LEU A 169 5.29 -17.61 -0.15
CA LEU A 169 6.49 -18.28 0.35
C LEU A 169 6.15 -19.30 1.44
N GLU A 170 5.27 -18.95 2.38
CA GLU A 170 4.78 -19.90 3.39
C GLU A 170 4.12 -21.14 2.77
N ILE A 171 3.26 -20.94 1.77
CA ILE A 171 2.57 -22.04 1.08
C ILE A 171 3.60 -22.95 0.39
N LYS A 172 4.63 -22.37 -0.26
CA LYS A 172 5.72 -23.13 -0.90
C LYS A 172 6.52 -23.93 0.14
N GLU A 173 6.87 -23.35 1.28
CA GLU A 173 7.59 -24.04 2.36
C GLU A 173 6.77 -25.19 2.97
N LEU A 174 5.47 -24.97 3.22
CA LEU A 174 4.56 -26.00 3.73
C LEU A 174 4.35 -27.14 2.72
N ALA A 175 4.36 -26.85 1.42
CA ALA A 175 4.26 -27.86 0.38
C ALA A 175 5.54 -28.71 0.28
N ASN A 176 6.71 -28.10 0.44
CA ASN A 176 7.99 -28.78 0.37
C ASN A 176 8.24 -29.69 1.58
N SER A 177 7.93 -29.22 2.80
CA SER A 177 8.06 -30.03 4.02
C SER A 177 7.21 -31.30 3.99
N LYS A 178 5.98 -31.24 3.46
CA LYS A 178 5.11 -32.43 3.29
C LYS A 178 5.69 -33.46 2.32
N LYS A 179 6.38 -33.02 1.26
CA LYS A 179 7.02 -33.93 0.29
C LYS A 179 8.20 -34.68 0.91
N GLU A 180 8.97 -34.04 1.79
CA GLU A 180 10.10 -34.66 2.49
C GLU A 180 9.65 -35.71 3.53
N THR A 181 8.48 -35.52 4.16
CA THR A 181 7.95 -36.46 5.17
C THR A 181 7.23 -37.67 4.58
N THR A 182 7.04 -37.76 3.26
CA THR A 182 6.38 -38.91 2.64
C THR A 182 7.44 -39.95 2.26
N PRO A 183 7.50 -41.13 2.90
CA PRO A 183 8.54 -42.11 2.63
C PRO A 183 8.42 -42.61 1.17
N LYS A 184 9.55 -42.63 0.45
CA LYS A 184 9.64 -43.29 -0.85
C LYS A 184 9.33 -44.77 -0.66
N LYS A 185 8.23 -45.25 -1.25
CA LYS A 185 7.91 -46.67 -1.38
C LYS A 185 8.86 -47.33 -2.37
#